data_AF-A0A846Y4I9-F1
#
_entry.id   AF-A0A846Y4I9-F1
#
_cell.length_a   1.000
_cell.length_b   1.000
_cell.length_c   1.000
_cell.angle_alpha   90.00
_cell.angle_beta   90.00
_cell.angle_gamma   90.00
#
_symmetry.space_group_name_H-M   'P 1'
#
loop_
_entity.id
_entity.type
_entity.pdbx_description
1 polymer ?
#
loop_
_entity_poly.entity_id
_entity_poly.type
_entity_poly.pdbx_seq_one_letter_code
_entity_poly.pdbx_strand_id
1 'polypeptide(L)'
;MKLQMTGRIAVAAVAVVAALGMSACGDGDKHEGHKVTTSQAAPTSAEAAGDTPPVPTVADLNSELAQALDPAVPAAEKAQWLEDGDEALAKDPEMMQKLTDAYQQNNATINVTDVAYLGGDTLTAKVDFAVNGGAPTKADVPFVAQDGQWRLQKSWACAGLKNLGQQSPACE
;
A
#
# COMPACT_ATOMS: atom_id res chain seq x y z
N MET A 1 -42.35 31.60 18.09
CA MET A 1 -42.94 30.27 18.40
C MET A 1 -41.88 29.24 17.99
N LYS A 2 -41.02 28.60 18.79
CA LYS A 2 -41.05 27.98 20.14
C LYS A 2 -41.89 26.71 20.25
N LEU A 3 -41.22 25.55 20.09
CA LEU A 3 -41.37 24.24 20.76
C LEU A 3 -40.24 23.37 20.13
N GLN A 4 -39.06 23.09 20.72
CA GLN A 4 -38.71 22.39 21.96
C GLN A 4 -39.45 21.05 22.10
N MET A 5 -38.73 19.94 21.83
CA MET A 5 -39.07 18.59 22.29
C MET A 5 -37.84 17.98 22.94
N THR A 6 -38.00 17.62 24.22
CA THR A 6 -37.03 17.10 25.18
C THR A 6 -37.45 15.68 25.57
N GLY A 7 -36.47 14.79 25.78
CA GLY A 7 -36.60 13.59 26.61
C GLY A 7 -35.26 12.83 26.59
N ARG A 8 -34.31 13.06 27.51
CA ARG A 8 -34.17 12.57 28.90
C ARG A 8 -34.04 11.03 29.05
N ILE A 9 -32.77 10.60 29.14
CA ILE A 9 -32.11 9.78 30.19
C ILE A 9 -32.67 8.40 30.53
N ALA A 10 -31.82 7.37 30.40
CA ALA A 10 -31.65 6.31 31.40
C ALA A 10 -30.17 5.89 31.49
N VAL A 11 -29.66 5.88 32.72
CA VAL A 11 -28.33 5.44 33.17
C VAL A 11 -28.44 4.03 33.75
N ALA A 12 -27.31 3.32 33.81
CA ALA A 12 -26.95 2.11 34.59
C ALA A 12 -26.78 0.86 33.70
N ALA A 13 -25.78 -0.02 33.87
CA ALA A 13 -24.92 -0.28 35.02
C ALA A 13 -23.58 -0.89 34.56
N VAL A 14 -22.54 -0.70 35.38
CA VAL A 14 -21.27 -1.42 35.32
C VAL A 14 -21.48 -2.88 35.76
N ALA A 15 -20.94 -3.84 35.00
CA ALA A 15 -20.73 -5.20 35.47
C ALA A 15 -19.35 -5.69 34.99
N VAL A 16 -18.43 -5.83 35.94
CA VAL A 16 -17.16 -6.56 35.78
C VAL A 16 -17.47 -8.06 35.84
N VAL A 17 -17.02 -8.82 34.85
CA VAL A 17 -16.84 -10.27 34.99
C VAL A 17 -15.48 -10.66 34.42
N ALA A 18 -14.58 -11.06 35.32
CA ALA A 18 -13.40 -11.83 34.99
C ALA A 18 -13.80 -13.29 34.75
N ALA A 19 -13.35 -13.89 33.66
CA ALA A 19 -13.34 -15.33 33.48
C ALA A 19 -11.97 -15.78 32.98
N LEU A 20 -11.25 -16.43 33.88
CA LEU A 20 -10.03 -17.19 33.64
C LEU A 20 -10.40 -18.51 32.95
N GLY A 21 -9.68 -18.83 31.87
CA GLY A 21 -9.26 -20.19 31.49
C GLY A 21 -10.35 -21.24 31.19
N MET A 22 -10.38 -21.68 29.92
CA MET A 22 -10.52 -23.12 29.62
C MET A 22 -9.46 -23.51 28.59
N SER A 23 -8.56 -24.37 29.04
CA SER A 23 -7.64 -25.18 28.26
C SER A 23 -8.40 -26.17 27.37
N ALA A 24 -8.07 -26.22 26.08
CA ALA A 24 -8.30 -27.38 25.21
C ALA A 24 -7.04 -27.63 24.35
N CYS A 25 -6.29 -28.64 24.79
CA CYS A 25 -5.28 -29.42 24.07
C CYS A 25 -6.02 -30.33 23.05
N GLY A 26 -5.51 -30.72 21.89
CA GLY A 26 -4.23 -30.54 21.22
C GLY A 26 -4.21 -31.38 19.94
N ASP A 27 -3.16 -31.25 19.15
CA ASP A 27 -2.49 -32.39 18.53
C ASP A 27 -1.02 -31.99 18.33
N GLY A 28 -0.12 -32.88 18.72
CA GLY A 28 1.29 -32.58 18.85
C GLY A 28 2.03 -32.83 17.55
N ASP A 29 2.91 -31.91 17.17
CA ASP A 29 4.04 -32.28 16.33
C ASP A 29 5.34 -31.66 16.82
N LYS A 30 6.37 -32.49 16.82
CA LYS A 30 7.70 -32.21 17.37
C LYS A 30 8.54 -31.62 16.25
N HIS A 31 9.04 -30.40 16.40
CA HIS A 31 10.37 -30.10 15.87
C HIS A 31 11.09 -29.02 16.67
N GLU A 32 12.31 -29.36 17.03
CA GLU A 32 13.25 -28.56 17.77
C GLU A 32 13.84 -27.43 16.91
N GLY A 33 14.10 -26.30 17.54
CA GLY A 33 15.27 -25.46 17.25
C GLY A 33 15.30 -24.71 15.92
N HIS A 34 14.77 -23.49 15.91
CA HIS A 34 15.58 -22.36 15.45
C HIS A 34 15.12 -21.05 16.08
N LYS A 35 15.99 -20.48 16.94
CA LYS A 35 15.91 -19.08 17.36
C LYS A 35 16.25 -18.23 16.13
N VAL A 36 15.25 -17.77 15.40
CA VAL A 36 15.39 -16.61 14.53
C VAL A 36 14.81 -15.43 15.31
N THR A 37 15.70 -14.61 15.85
CA THR A 37 15.36 -13.22 16.12
C THR A 37 15.15 -12.57 14.76
N THR A 38 13.94 -12.66 14.23
CA THR A 38 13.47 -11.69 13.24
C THR A 38 13.09 -10.48 14.05
N SER A 39 13.85 -9.39 13.89
CA SER A 39 13.43 -8.07 14.32
C SER A 39 12.14 -7.74 13.57
N GLN A 40 11.01 -8.10 14.17
CA GLN A 40 9.72 -7.54 13.83
C GLN A 40 9.81 -6.07 14.27
N ALA A 41 10.06 -5.19 13.29
CA ALA A 41 9.86 -3.78 13.51
C ALA A 41 8.41 -3.63 13.97
N ALA A 42 8.22 -3.19 15.21
CA ALA A 42 6.91 -2.86 15.72
C ALA A 42 6.27 -1.84 14.78
N PRO A 43 4.97 -1.94 14.44
CA PRO A 43 4.29 -0.83 13.81
C PRO A 43 4.32 0.34 14.79
N THR A 44 5.18 1.32 14.53
CA THR A 44 5.02 2.65 15.10
C THR A 44 3.73 3.18 14.48
N SER A 45 2.61 2.94 15.15
CA SER A 45 1.38 3.69 14.93
C SER A 45 1.66 5.14 15.30
N ALA A 46 2.12 5.90 14.31
CA ALA A 46 1.98 7.35 14.36
C ALA A 46 0.48 7.63 14.19
N GLU A 47 -0.20 7.93 15.29
CA GLU A 47 -1.49 8.63 15.24
C GLU A 47 -1.24 10.00 14.59
N ALA A 48 -1.43 10.07 13.27
CA ALA A 48 -1.55 11.34 12.57
C ALA A 48 -3.00 11.79 12.71
N ALA A 49 -3.23 12.83 13.53
CA ALA A 49 -4.44 13.63 13.43
C ALA A 49 -4.35 14.45 12.12
N GLY A 50 -4.85 13.88 11.03
CA GLY A 50 -4.85 14.44 9.69
C GLY A 50 -5.40 13.42 8.68
N ASP A 51 -5.81 13.87 7.50
CA ASP A 51 -6.35 13.05 6.38
C ASP A 51 -5.38 11.97 5.84
N THR A 52 -4.22 11.84 6.47
CA THR A 52 -3.13 10.95 6.07
C THR A 52 -3.47 9.48 6.39
N PRO A 53 -3.41 8.57 5.40
CA PRO A 53 -3.66 7.15 5.60
C PRO A 53 -2.64 6.49 6.55
N PRO A 54 -3.01 5.39 7.21
CA PRO A 54 -2.05 4.59 7.97
C PRO A 54 -0.91 4.12 7.06
N VAL A 55 0.30 4.06 7.61
CA VAL A 55 1.47 3.55 6.88
C VAL A 55 1.23 2.06 6.53
N PRO A 56 1.32 1.67 5.25
CA PRO A 56 1.01 0.32 4.81
C PRO A 56 2.13 -0.65 5.21
N THR A 57 1.79 -1.92 5.34
CA THR A 57 2.83 -2.94 5.55
C THR A 57 3.54 -3.26 4.22
N VAL A 58 4.72 -3.89 4.32
CA VAL A 58 5.44 -4.42 3.15
C VAL A 58 4.56 -5.40 2.35
N ALA A 59 3.74 -6.21 3.04
CA ALA A 59 2.87 -7.19 2.39
C ALA A 59 1.73 -6.50 1.63
N ASP A 60 1.12 -5.48 2.23
CA ASP A 60 0.03 -4.72 1.60
C ASP A 60 0.53 -4.03 0.32
N LEU A 61 1.65 -3.30 0.40
CA LEU A 61 2.21 -2.63 -0.79
C LEU A 61 2.62 -3.62 -1.89
N ASN A 62 3.15 -4.79 -1.54
CA ASN A 62 3.44 -5.82 -2.55
C ASN A 62 2.17 -6.32 -3.24
N SER A 63 1.07 -6.49 -2.48
CA SER A 63 -0.22 -6.89 -3.05
C SER A 63 -0.81 -5.80 -3.94
N GLU A 64 -0.72 -4.53 -3.54
CA GLU A 64 -1.17 -3.39 -4.32
C GLU A 64 -0.36 -3.22 -5.61
N LEU A 65 0.98 -3.29 -5.52
CA LEU A 65 1.84 -3.22 -6.71
C LEU A 65 1.60 -4.38 -7.67
N ALA A 66 1.34 -5.59 -7.16
CA ALA A 66 0.98 -6.73 -7.99
C ALA A 66 -0.32 -6.47 -8.76
N GLN A 67 -1.34 -5.92 -8.10
CA GLN A 67 -2.60 -5.54 -8.75
C GLN A 67 -2.43 -4.38 -9.75
N ALA A 68 -1.60 -3.39 -9.42
CA ALA A 68 -1.29 -2.26 -10.30
C ALA A 68 -0.60 -2.69 -11.60
N LEU A 69 0.16 -3.79 -11.56
CA LEU A 69 0.87 -4.35 -12.71
C LEU A 69 0.15 -5.57 -13.33
N ASP A 70 -1.02 -5.95 -12.81
CA ASP A 70 -1.79 -7.09 -13.34
C ASP A 70 -2.52 -6.67 -14.63
N PRO A 71 -2.30 -7.35 -15.78
CA PRO A 71 -3.01 -7.04 -17.03
C PRO A 71 -4.54 -7.21 -16.94
N ALA A 72 -5.03 -8.03 -16.01
CA ALA A 72 -6.46 -8.25 -15.80
C ALA A 72 -7.13 -7.05 -15.13
N VAL A 73 -6.38 -6.19 -14.44
CA VAL A 73 -6.91 -4.99 -13.79
C VAL A 73 -7.07 -3.86 -14.83
N PRO A 74 -8.28 -3.29 -14.99
CA PRO A 74 -8.55 -2.15 -15.86
C PRO A 74 -7.69 -0.93 -15.56
N ALA A 75 -7.34 -0.17 -16.61
CA ALA A 75 -6.56 1.07 -16.49
C ALA A 75 -7.20 2.12 -15.56
N ALA A 76 -8.53 2.21 -15.55
CA ALA A 76 -9.28 3.09 -14.65
C ALA A 76 -9.08 2.73 -13.18
N GLU A 77 -9.05 1.43 -12.84
CA GLU A 77 -8.76 0.98 -11.49
C GLU A 77 -7.28 1.21 -11.15
N LYS A 78 -6.37 1.08 -12.12
CA LYS A 78 -4.94 1.35 -11.90
C LYS A 78 -4.64 2.81 -11.57
N ALA A 79 -5.41 3.75 -12.12
CA ALA A 79 -5.26 5.17 -11.84
C ALA A 79 -5.48 5.52 -10.36
N GLN A 80 -6.24 4.70 -9.61
CA GLN A 80 -6.40 4.93 -8.18
C GLN A 80 -5.08 4.79 -7.39
N TRP A 81 -4.10 4.07 -7.93
CA TRP A 81 -2.80 3.88 -7.31
C TRP A 81 -1.75 4.88 -7.78
N LEU A 82 -2.10 5.79 -8.71
CA LEU A 82 -1.21 6.83 -9.20
C LEU A 82 -1.66 8.19 -8.67
N GLU A 83 -0.69 9.00 -8.25
CA GLU A 83 -0.88 10.42 -7.98
C GLU A 83 -1.47 11.11 -9.23
N ASP A 84 -2.56 11.83 -9.03
CA ASP A 84 -3.33 12.48 -10.10
C ASP A 84 -3.67 11.52 -11.26
N GLY A 85 -3.95 10.25 -10.93
CA GLY A 85 -4.17 9.20 -11.92
C GLY A 85 -5.35 9.47 -12.86
N ASP A 86 -6.43 10.08 -12.39
CA ASP A 86 -7.57 10.45 -13.23
C ASP A 86 -7.19 11.52 -14.27
N GLU A 87 -6.38 12.51 -13.87
CA GLU A 87 -5.83 13.52 -14.78
C GLU A 87 -4.82 12.91 -15.75
N ALA A 88 -4.01 11.95 -15.28
CA ALA A 88 -3.11 11.20 -16.12
C ALA A 88 -3.89 10.40 -17.19
N LEU A 89 -4.98 9.72 -16.82
CA LEU A 89 -5.86 9.04 -17.76
C LEU A 89 -6.57 10.00 -18.72
N ALA A 90 -6.98 11.18 -18.25
CA ALA A 90 -7.58 12.19 -19.11
C ALA A 90 -6.60 12.67 -20.20
N LYS A 91 -5.29 12.73 -19.88
CA LYS A 91 -4.23 13.08 -20.84
C LYS A 91 -3.81 11.90 -21.73
N ASP A 92 -3.65 10.71 -21.15
CA ASP A 92 -3.30 9.48 -21.85
C ASP A 92 -4.06 8.28 -21.25
N PRO A 93 -5.20 7.89 -21.85
CA PRO A 93 -6.01 6.77 -21.39
C PRO A 93 -5.25 5.42 -21.38
N GLU A 94 -4.19 5.31 -22.18
CA GLU A 94 -3.40 4.10 -22.34
C GLU A 94 -2.17 4.07 -21.41
N MET A 95 -1.88 5.14 -20.63
CA MET A 95 -0.67 5.24 -19.81
C MET A 95 -0.48 4.02 -18.88
N MET A 96 -1.53 3.64 -18.15
CA MET A 96 -1.48 2.53 -17.19
C MET A 96 -1.29 1.18 -17.88
N GLN A 97 -1.89 1.02 -19.06
CA GLN A 97 -1.73 -0.18 -19.87
C GLN A 97 -0.29 -0.25 -20.41
N LYS A 98 0.24 0.84 -20.97
CA LYS A 98 1.64 0.93 -21.41
C LYS A 98 2.61 0.60 -20.28
N LEU A 99 2.33 1.04 -19.05
CA LEU A 99 3.14 0.70 -17.88
C LEU A 99 3.11 -0.81 -17.61
N THR A 100 1.92 -1.39 -17.57
CA THR A 100 1.74 -2.84 -17.35
C THR A 100 2.43 -3.66 -18.45
N ASP A 101 2.23 -3.29 -19.70
CA ASP A 101 2.82 -3.93 -20.88
C ASP A 101 4.35 -3.80 -20.86
N ALA A 102 4.87 -2.63 -20.48
CA ALA A 102 6.31 -2.41 -20.33
C ALA A 102 6.91 -3.34 -19.29
N TYR A 103 6.26 -3.52 -18.15
CA TYR A 103 6.72 -4.44 -17.11
C TYR A 103 6.71 -5.89 -17.61
N GLN A 104 5.66 -6.32 -18.32
CA GLN A 104 5.58 -7.67 -18.86
C GLN A 104 6.60 -7.95 -19.97
N GLN A 105 6.70 -7.06 -20.95
CA GLN A 105 7.62 -7.18 -22.08
C GLN A 105 9.08 -7.27 -21.63
N ASN A 106 9.42 -6.57 -20.54
CA ASN A 106 10.75 -6.56 -19.97
C ASN A 106 10.95 -7.66 -18.89
N ASN A 107 9.94 -8.50 -18.63
CA ASN A 107 9.92 -9.44 -17.50
C ASN A 107 10.40 -8.77 -16.20
N ALA A 108 9.90 -7.56 -15.96
CA ALA A 108 10.27 -6.73 -14.83
C ALA A 108 9.49 -7.17 -13.59
N THR A 109 10.19 -7.26 -12.47
CA THR A 109 9.65 -7.63 -11.16
C THR A 109 10.04 -6.58 -10.15
N ILE A 110 9.15 -6.29 -9.21
CA ILE A 110 9.34 -5.35 -8.12
C ILE A 110 8.91 -6.01 -6.83
N ASN A 111 9.78 -6.00 -5.82
CA ASN A 111 9.47 -6.56 -4.51
C ASN A 111 9.79 -5.54 -3.44
N VAL A 112 8.80 -5.11 -2.68
CA VAL A 112 8.98 -4.22 -1.52
C VAL A 112 9.66 -4.99 -0.41
N THR A 113 10.71 -4.39 0.14
CA THR A 113 11.55 -4.96 1.21
C THR A 113 11.44 -4.17 2.51
N ASP A 114 11.12 -2.88 2.42
CA ASP A 114 11.03 -1.97 3.55
C ASP A 114 10.11 -0.80 3.19
N VAL A 115 9.50 -0.21 4.22
CA VAL A 115 8.59 0.94 4.07
C VAL A 115 9.00 1.99 5.09
N ALA A 116 9.40 3.16 4.59
CA ALA A 116 9.86 4.28 5.39
C ALA A 116 8.88 5.45 5.26
N TYR A 117 8.16 5.73 6.35
CA TYR A 117 7.33 6.93 6.44
C TYR A 117 8.22 8.17 6.66
N LEU A 118 8.09 9.17 5.79
CA LEU A 118 8.91 10.38 5.82
C LEU A 118 8.24 11.55 6.55
N GLY A 119 6.97 11.40 6.93
CA GLY A 119 6.17 12.41 7.62
C GLY A 119 5.20 13.14 6.69
N GLY A 120 4.12 13.66 7.28
CA GLY A 120 3.03 14.30 6.54
C GLY A 120 2.48 13.35 5.49
N ASP A 121 2.39 13.82 4.25
CA ASP A 121 1.76 13.09 3.16
C ASP A 121 2.77 12.29 2.32
N THR A 122 3.91 11.90 2.88
CA THR A 122 5.01 11.26 2.11
C THR A 122 5.55 9.97 2.72
N LEU A 123 5.83 9.02 1.83
CA LEU A 123 6.26 7.65 2.13
C LEU A 123 7.27 7.20 1.06
N THR A 124 8.26 6.39 1.45
CA THR A 124 9.16 5.72 0.51
C THR A 124 9.17 4.22 0.75
N ALA A 125 8.92 3.43 -0.29
CA ALA A 125 9.12 1.99 -0.26
C ALA A 125 10.49 1.64 -0.86
N LYS A 126 11.28 0.82 -0.16
CA LYS A 126 12.52 0.27 -0.73
C LYS A 126 12.18 -1.03 -1.44
N VAL A 127 12.57 -1.13 -2.70
CA VAL A 127 12.26 -2.29 -3.54
C VAL A 127 13.51 -2.95 -4.08
N ASP A 128 13.43 -4.26 -4.26
CA ASP A 128 14.32 -5.02 -5.13
C ASP A 128 13.67 -5.14 -6.51
N PHE A 129 14.26 -4.49 -7.51
CA PHE A 129 13.79 -4.46 -8.89
C PHE A 129 14.68 -5.33 -9.77
N ALA A 130 14.10 -6.21 -10.58
CA ALA A 130 14.83 -7.06 -11.51
C ALA A 130 14.14 -7.09 -12.88
N VAL A 131 14.93 -7.23 -13.94
CA VAL A 131 14.47 -7.24 -15.34
C VAL A 131 15.02 -8.48 -16.02
N ASN A 132 14.21 -9.19 -16.82
CA ASN A 132 14.61 -10.40 -17.54
C ASN A 132 15.30 -11.46 -16.64
N GLY A 133 14.86 -11.58 -15.38
CA GLY A 133 15.44 -12.52 -14.41
C GLY A 133 16.88 -12.20 -13.99
N GLY A 134 17.36 -10.98 -14.29
CA GLY A 134 18.67 -10.49 -13.85
C GLY A 134 18.78 -10.30 -12.34
N ALA A 135 19.97 -9.92 -11.87
CA ALA A 135 20.19 -9.66 -10.45
C ALA A 135 19.32 -8.47 -9.96
N PRO A 136 18.66 -8.59 -8.79
CA PRO A 136 17.85 -7.51 -8.25
C PRO A 136 18.72 -6.31 -7.87
N THR A 137 18.23 -5.13 -8.23
CA THR A 137 18.83 -3.83 -7.90
C THR A 137 17.91 -3.09 -6.94
N LYS A 138 18.51 -2.44 -5.93
CA LYS A 138 17.74 -1.65 -4.96
C LYS A 138 17.30 -0.33 -5.57
N ALA A 139 16.03 0.00 -5.37
CA ALA A 139 15.46 1.29 -5.76
C ALA A 139 14.54 1.81 -4.65
N ASP A 140 14.39 3.13 -4.61
CA ASP A 140 13.43 3.81 -3.73
C ASP A 140 12.23 4.24 -4.58
N VAL A 141 11.04 3.90 -4.10
CA VAL A 141 9.75 4.18 -4.74
C VAL A 141 8.98 5.17 -3.87
N PRO A 142 8.84 6.43 -4.28
CA PRO A 142 8.17 7.44 -3.51
C PRO A 142 6.65 7.37 -3.72
N PHE A 143 5.92 7.55 -2.62
CA PHE A 143 4.47 7.60 -2.56
C PHE A 143 4.01 8.87 -1.86
N VAL A 144 2.82 9.35 -2.23
CA VAL A 144 2.14 10.49 -1.64
C VAL A 144 0.79 10.04 -1.07
N ALA A 145 0.33 10.67 0.02
CA ALA A 145 -1.03 10.50 0.48
C ALA A 145 -1.97 11.40 -0.33
N GLN A 146 -2.98 10.80 -0.96
CA GLN A 146 -4.01 11.51 -1.73
C GLN A 146 -5.35 10.79 -1.58
N ASP A 147 -6.37 11.53 -1.15
CA ASP A 147 -7.74 11.03 -0.90
C ASP A 147 -7.77 9.87 0.10
N GLY A 148 -7.00 9.98 1.19
CA GLY A 148 -6.92 8.94 2.21
C GLY A 148 -6.27 7.62 1.74
N GLN A 149 -5.52 7.63 0.63
CA GLN A 149 -4.80 6.46 0.11
C GLN A 149 -3.36 6.81 -0.26
N TRP A 150 -2.44 5.85 -0.13
CA TRP A 150 -1.08 6.00 -0.63
C TRP A 150 -1.05 5.76 -2.13
N ARG A 151 -0.55 6.74 -2.89
CA ARG A 151 -0.44 6.69 -4.34
C ARG A 151 0.99 6.83 -4.78
N LEU A 152 1.37 6.09 -5.82
CA LEU A 152 2.68 6.18 -6.44
C LEU A 152 2.85 7.57 -7.04
N GLN A 153 3.97 8.23 -6.77
CA GLN A 153 4.21 9.54 -7.37
C GLN A 153 4.28 9.43 -8.89
N LYS A 154 3.59 10.36 -9.56
CA LYS A 154 3.46 10.35 -11.01
C LYS A 154 4.82 10.52 -11.70
N SER A 155 5.68 11.35 -11.13
CA SER A 155 7.05 11.57 -11.62
C SER A 155 7.86 10.27 -11.68
N TRP A 156 7.72 9.39 -10.68
CA TRP A 156 8.41 8.11 -10.63
C TRP A 156 7.83 7.12 -11.65
N ALA A 157 6.50 7.03 -11.77
CA ALA A 157 5.86 6.21 -12.78
C ALA A 157 6.29 6.61 -14.21
N CYS A 158 6.37 7.91 -14.46
CA CYS A 158 6.85 8.46 -15.73
C CYS A 158 8.33 8.14 -16.00
N ALA A 159 9.19 8.23 -14.98
CA ALA A 159 10.57 7.78 -15.10
C ALA A 159 10.67 6.27 -15.39
N GLY A 160 9.82 5.47 -14.74
CA GLY A 160 9.69 4.02 -14.99
C GLY A 160 9.32 3.69 -16.42
N LEU A 161 8.27 4.33 -16.96
CA LEU A 161 7.86 4.20 -18.37
C LEU A 161 9.05 4.49 -19.30
N LYS A 162 9.71 5.63 -19.10
CA LYS A 162 10.87 6.03 -19.92
C LYS A 162 12.00 5.01 -19.87
N ASN A 163 12.33 4.51 -18.68
CA ASN A 163 13.39 3.52 -18.48
C ASN A 163 13.07 2.18 -19.16
N LEU A 164 11.79 1.82 -19.24
CA LEU A 164 11.31 0.62 -19.91
C LEU A 164 11.02 0.83 -21.40
N GLY A 165 11.40 1.98 -21.96
CA GLY A 165 11.27 2.30 -23.39
C GLY A 165 9.88 2.73 -23.82
N GLN A 166 9.01 3.11 -22.88
CA GLN A 166 7.68 3.66 -23.14
C GLN A 166 7.63 5.17 -22.88
N GLN A 167 6.66 5.83 -23.51
CA GLN A 167 6.37 7.24 -23.28
C GLN A 167 4.86 7.44 -23.15
N SER A 168 4.47 8.47 -22.41
CA SER A 168 3.07 8.85 -22.23
C SER A 168 2.92 10.37 -22.25
N PRO A 169 1.94 10.91 -23.00
CA PRO A 169 1.56 12.33 -22.91
C PRO A 169 1.16 12.80 -21.52
N ALA A 170 0.78 11.89 -20.62
CA ALA A 170 0.48 12.25 -19.23
C ALA A 170 1.73 12.68 -18.44
N CYS A 171 2.92 12.33 -18.92
CA CYS A 171 4.22 12.60 -18.30
C CYS A 171 4.85 13.94 -18.74
N GLU A 172 4.12 14.73 -19.53
CA GLU A 172 4.53 16.03 -20.06
C GLU A 172 3.64 17.18 -19.52
#